data_AF-A0A711WLD2-F1
#
_entry.id   AF-A0A711WLD2-F1
#
_cell.length_a   1.000
_cell.length_b   1.000
_cell.length_c   1.000
_cell.angle_alpha   90.00
_cell.angle_beta   90.00
_cell.angle_gamma   90.00
#
_symmetry.space_group_name_H-M   'P 1'
#
loop_
_entity.id
_entity.type
_entity.pdbx_description
1 polymer ?
#
loop_
_entity_poly.entity_id
_entity_poly.type
_entity_poly.pdbx_seq_one_letter_code
_entity_poly.pdbx_strand_id
1 'polypeptide(L)'
;MSNIDKQALRERYSPKPAPECHICGKEMTIQRMSASRITYGCTGATYDDKGCHYAEGRSIADDHYEQSRVTVVDVSDPDVLALLDENIQLQREKDAIEAVALALRDDMRQAREQLEESEKRNVELESKNGYLRTIAHEQNELAIRASLDSNNATVEMGRLHKRIAELEAREVNLSKLSVGEVMHMSGFSRDYADGWCAGNDNAIHEIRTAGIKVKES
;
A
#
# COMPACT_ATOMS: atom_id res chain seq x y z
N MET A 1 38.87 -18.69 13.30
CA MET A 1 38.54 -19.24 14.64
C MET A 1 38.91 -20.71 14.61
N SER A 2 39.71 -21.19 15.56
CA SER A 2 40.01 -22.63 15.66
C SER A 2 38.67 -23.37 15.79
N ASN A 3 38.42 -24.32 14.91
CA ASN A 3 37.25 -25.17 14.99
C ASN A 3 37.49 -26.15 16.13
N ILE A 4 37.26 -25.67 17.36
CA ILE A 4 37.43 -26.47 18.56
C ILE A 4 36.36 -27.56 18.50
N ASP A 5 36.82 -28.80 18.46
CA ASP A 5 35.96 -29.96 18.48
C ASP A 5 35.33 -30.09 19.87
N LYS A 6 34.10 -29.58 20.00
CA LYS A 6 33.32 -29.62 21.24
C LYS A 6 32.98 -31.06 21.64
N GLN A 7 32.90 -31.99 20.68
CA GLN A 7 32.67 -33.40 20.97
C GLN A 7 33.91 -34.03 21.61
N ALA A 8 35.10 -33.77 21.06
CA ALA A 8 36.36 -34.21 21.65
C ALA A 8 36.59 -33.63 23.05
N LEU A 9 36.14 -32.40 23.31
CA LEU A 9 36.16 -31.82 24.66
C LEU A 9 35.17 -32.53 25.59
N ARG A 10 33.94 -32.81 25.14
CA ARG A 10 32.96 -33.56 25.93
C ARG A 10 33.50 -34.93 26.34
N GLU A 11 34.10 -35.66 25.41
CA GLU A 11 34.71 -36.98 25.67
C GLU A 11 35.86 -36.90 26.67
N ARG A 12 36.70 -35.86 26.58
CA ARG A 12 37.85 -35.67 27.47
C ARG A 12 37.45 -35.43 28.92
N TYR A 13 36.42 -34.64 29.15
CA TYR A 13 35.94 -34.27 30.49
C TYR A 13 34.80 -35.17 30.99
N SER A 14 34.42 -36.20 30.22
CA SER A 14 33.46 -37.21 30.66
C SER A 14 34.12 -38.18 31.65
N PRO A 15 33.35 -38.73 32.61
CA PRO A 15 33.82 -39.81 33.48
C PRO A 15 34.38 -40.98 32.67
N LYS A 16 35.57 -41.46 33.03
CA LYS A 16 36.20 -42.60 32.36
C LYS A 16 35.68 -43.91 32.97
N PRO A 17 35.41 -44.95 32.15
CA PRO A 17 35.03 -46.26 32.66
C PRO A 17 36.15 -46.87 33.51
N ALA A 18 35.79 -47.79 34.41
CA ALA A 18 36.78 -48.54 35.17
C ALA A 18 37.63 -49.39 34.21
N PRO A 19 38.96 -49.45 34.41
CA PRO A 19 39.83 -50.24 33.56
C PRO A 19 39.61 -51.74 33.79
N GLU A 20 39.86 -52.52 32.76
CA GLU A 20 39.91 -53.98 32.85
C GLU A 20 41.28 -54.45 33.38
N CYS A 21 41.27 -55.56 34.11
CA CYS A 21 42.48 -56.18 34.62
C CYS A 21 43.30 -56.78 33.46
N HIS A 22 44.53 -56.33 33.28
CA HIS A 22 45.41 -56.88 32.24
C HIS A 22 45.83 -58.36 32.45
N ILE A 23 45.55 -58.93 33.63
CA ILE A 23 45.87 -60.34 33.96
C ILE A 23 44.70 -61.27 33.64
N CYS A 24 43.46 -60.86 33.93
CA CYS A 24 42.28 -61.74 33.79
C CYS A 24 41.09 -61.15 33.01
N GLY A 25 41.18 -59.91 32.54
CA GLY A 25 40.16 -59.22 31.74
C GLY A 25 38.92 -58.76 32.52
N LYS A 26 38.82 -59.01 33.83
CA LYS A 26 37.68 -58.56 34.65
C LYS A 26 37.78 -57.06 34.96
N GLU A 27 36.63 -56.40 35.02
CA GLU A 27 36.52 -55.00 35.47
C GLU A 27 37.13 -54.83 36.86
N MET A 28 37.98 -53.83 37.00
CA MET A 28 38.67 -53.56 38.26
C MET A 28 37.84 -52.67 39.17
N THR A 29 38.02 -52.81 40.48
CA THR A 29 37.32 -51.98 41.47
C THR A 29 38.26 -50.92 42.04
N ILE A 30 37.68 -49.80 42.47
CA ILE A 30 38.40 -48.70 43.09
C ILE A 30 38.95 -49.15 44.45
N GLN A 31 40.27 -49.04 44.64
CA GLN A 31 40.93 -49.39 45.91
C GLN A 31 41.31 -48.14 46.71
N ARG A 32 41.63 -47.05 46.00
CA ARG A 32 41.97 -45.76 46.61
C ARG A 32 41.61 -44.63 45.67
N MET A 33 40.97 -43.60 46.21
CA MET A 33 40.77 -42.32 45.53
C MET A 33 41.50 -41.23 46.29
N SER A 34 42.37 -40.50 45.61
CA SER A 34 43.09 -39.35 46.16
C SER A 34 43.00 -38.21 45.16
N ALA A 35 42.01 -37.32 45.35
CA ALA A 35 41.66 -36.27 44.40
C ALA A 35 41.53 -36.84 42.97
N SER A 36 42.32 -36.38 42.01
CA SER A 36 42.30 -36.83 40.61
C SER A 36 42.99 -38.17 40.35
N ARG A 37 43.63 -38.80 41.34
CA ARG A 37 44.31 -40.09 41.14
C ARG A 37 43.45 -41.21 41.73
N ILE A 38 42.94 -42.06 40.84
CA ILE A 38 42.14 -43.23 41.20
C ILE A 38 43.00 -44.48 40.96
N THR A 39 43.25 -45.23 42.03
CA THR A 39 43.92 -46.53 41.94
C THR A 39 42.87 -47.63 41.86
N TYR A 40 42.90 -48.36 40.76
CA TYR A 40 42.10 -49.56 40.53
C TYR A 40 42.92 -50.80 40.87
N GLY A 41 42.27 -51.85 41.35
CA GLY A 41 42.87 -53.16 41.63
C GLY A 41 41.90 -54.28 41.30
N CYS A 42 42.42 -55.43 40.87
CA CYS A 42 41.61 -56.63 40.69
C CYS A 42 41.70 -57.47 41.97
N THR A 43 40.72 -57.30 42.86
CA THR A 43 40.64 -58.04 44.13
C THR A 43 40.22 -59.49 43.95
N GLY A 44 39.63 -59.85 42.79
CA GLY A 44 39.04 -61.17 42.59
C GLY A 44 37.82 -61.44 43.47
N ALA A 45 37.30 -60.41 44.15
CA ALA A 45 36.14 -60.47 45.02
C ALA A 45 34.85 -60.39 44.19
N THR A 46 33.92 -61.27 44.50
CA THR A 46 32.54 -61.25 44.03
C THR A 46 31.61 -61.01 45.21
N TYR A 47 30.64 -60.14 45.00
CA TYR A 47 29.63 -59.80 46.01
C TYR A 47 28.30 -60.40 45.55
N ASP A 48 27.77 -61.32 46.35
CA ASP A 48 26.44 -61.90 46.16
C ASP A 48 25.65 -61.89 47.49
N ASP A 49 24.46 -62.49 47.48
CA ASP A 49 23.60 -62.59 48.67
C ASP A 49 24.23 -63.34 49.85
N LYS A 50 25.35 -64.06 49.63
CA LYS A 50 26.12 -64.78 50.65
C LYS A 50 27.31 -63.97 51.18
N GLY A 51 27.50 -62.75 50.69
CA GLY A 51 28.56 -61.84 51.11
C GLY A 51 29.74 -61.82 50.14
N CYS A 52 30.86 -61.24 50.60
CA CYS A 52 32.08 -61.14 49.81
C CYS A 52 32.82 -62.48 49.80
N HIS A 53 33.06 -63.04 48.62
CA HIS A 53 33.88 -64.22 48.45
C HIS A 53 34.90 -63.99 47.32
N TYR A 54 36.07 -64.60 47.46
CA TYR A 54 37.14 -64.51 46.48
C TYR A 54 37.11 -65.72 45.54
N ALA A 55 37.51 -65.53 44.28
CA ALA A 55 37.70 -66.67 43.38
C ALA A 55 38.75 -67.65 43.94
N GLU A 56 38.69 -68.91 43.52
CA GLU A 56 39.57 -69.96 44.04
C GLU A 56 41.06 -69.59 43.93
N GLY A 57 41.81 -69.72 45.04
CA GLY A 57 43.21 -69.33 45.12
C GLY A 57 43.48 -67.82 45.24
N ARG A 58 42.43 -66.99 45.37
CA ARG A 58 42.54 -65.53 45.51
C ARG A 58 42.38 -65.07 46.97
N SER A 59 42.98 -63.93 47.30
CA SER A 59 42.78 -63.26 48.61
C SER A 59 42.90 -61.74 48.51
N ILE A 60 42.59 -61.03 49.60
CA ILE A 60 42.56 -59.55 49.65
C ILE A 60 43.92 -58.87 49.34
N ALA A 61 45.02 -59.60 49.36
CA ALA A 61 46.36 -59.10 49.08
C ALA A 61 47.23 -60.18 48.41
N ASP A 62 46.68 -60.89 47.42
CA ASP A 62 47.45 -61.84 46.63
C ASP A 62 48.33 -61.16 45.57
N ASP A 63 49.26 -61.91 44.98
CA ASP A 63 50.15 -61.42 43.92
C ASP A 63 49.36 -60.83 42.74
N HIS A 64 48.18 -61.39 42.45
CA HIS A 64 47.30 -60.86 41.41
C HIS A 64 46.78 -59.47 41.76
N TYR A 65 46.33 -59.26 42.99
CA TYR A 65 45.91 -57.96 43.48
C TYR A 65 47.07 -56.97 43.40
N GLU A 66 48.27 -57.32 43.86
CA GLU A 66 49.44 -56.43 43.80
C GLU A 66 49.83 -56.07 42.37
N GLN A 67 49.97 -57.07 41.48
CA GLN A 67 50.41 -56.90 40.10
C GLN A 67 49.34 -56.24 39.22
N SER A 68 48.05 -56.40 39.54
CA SER A 68 46.98 -55.82 38.73
C SER A 68 46.80 -54.32 38.90
N ARG A 69 47.36 -53.70 39.95
CA ARG A 69 47.06 -52.30 40.30
C ARG A 69 47.49 -51.30 39.22
N VAL A 70 46.55 -50.43 38.85
CA VAL A 70 46.79 -49.30 37.95
C VAL A 70 46.31 -48.01 38.59
N THR A 71 47.03 -46.91 38.39
CA THR A 71 46.58 -45.59 38.82
C THR A 71 46.25 -44.75 37.60
N VAL A 72 44.99 -44.34 37.49
CA VAL A 72 44.47 -43.49 36.42
C VAL A 72 44.31 -42.08 36.96
N VAL A 73 44.66 -41.09 36.13
CA VAL A 73 44.32 -39.68 36.40
C VAL A 73 42.94 -39.41 35.80
N ASP A 74 42.00 -39.15 36.69
CA ASP A 74 40.67 -38.67 36.36
C ASP A 74 40.73 -37.15 36.12
N VAL A 75 40.32 -36.77 34.92
CA VAL A 75 40.23 -35.38 34.46
C VAL A 75 38.78 -35.02 34.14
N SER A 76 37.83 -35.87 34.54
CA SER A 76 36.42 -35.59 34.36
C SER A 76 36.01 -34.37 35.20
N ASP A 77 35.22 -33.49 34.59
CA ASP A 77 34.81 -32.22 35.19
C ASP A 77 33.37 -31.90 34.78
N PRO A 78 32.40 -32.05 35.72
CA PRO A 78 30.99 -31.78 35.45
C PRO A 78 30.72 -30.32 35.07
N ASP A 79 31.49 -29.38 35.63
CA ASP A 79 31.29 -27.95 35.40
C ASP A 79 31.71 -27.59 33.97
N VAL A 80 32.82 -28.19 33.49
CA VAL A 80 33.24 -28.02 32.08
C VAL A 80 32.19 -28.58 31.12
N LEU A 81 31.58 -29.73 31.42
CA LEU A 81 30.52 -30.30 30.59
C LEU A 81 29.26 -29.41 30.56
N ALA A 82 28.86 -28.87 31.72
CA ALA A 82 27.73 -27.94 31.82
C ALA A 82 27.97 -26.65 31.02
N LEU A 83 29.18 -26.08 31.12
CA LEU A 83 29.59 -24.90 30.33
C LEU A 83 29.63 -25.21 28.82
N LEU A 84 29.99 -26.44 28.43
CA LEU A 84 29.96 -26.87 27.03
C LEU A 84 28.53 -26.91 26.50
N ASP A 85 27.59 -27.45 27.28
CA ASP A 85 26.18 -27.52 26.94
C ASP A 85 25.57 -26.11 26.81
N GLU A 86 25.86 -25.22 27.76
CA GLU A 86 25.47 -23.80 27.68
C GLU A 86 26.05 -23.12 26.45
N ASN A 87 27.34 -23.33 26.14
CA ASN A 87 27.96 -22.71 24.97
C ASN A 87 27.37 -23.24 23.64
N ILE A 88 26.99 -24.52 23.58
CA ILE A 88 26.30 -25.09 22.41
C ILE A 88 24.92 -24.46 22.27
N GLN A 89 24.20 -24.29 23.37
CA GLN A 89 22.88 -23.66 23.37
C GLN A 89 22.95 -22.19 22.93
N LEU A 90 23.85 -21.40 23.52
CA LEU A 90 24.07 -20.00 23.15
C LEU A 90 24.48 -19.84 21.69
N GLN A 91 25.26 -20.77 21.13
CA GLN A 91 25.62 -20.73 19.71
C GLN A 91 24.39 -20.93 18.83
N ARG A 92 23.50 -21.87 19.17
CA ARG A 92 22.25 -22.10 18.43
C ARG A 92 21.33 -20.88 18.51
N GLU A 93 21.20 -20.28 19.68
CA GLU A 93 20.40 -19.07 19.87
C GLU A 93 20.95 -17.88 19.10
N LYS A 94 22.27 -17.71 19.10
CA LYS A 94 22.95 -16.70 18.29
C LYS A 94 22.66 -16.90 16.81
N ASP A 95 22.82 -18.13 16.30
CA ASP A 95 22.59 -18.44 14.89
C ASP A 95 21.11 -18.20 14.50
N ALA A 96 20.17 -18.53 15.40
CA ALA A 96 18.75 -18.25 15.21
C ALA A 96 18.44 -16.75 15.19
N ILE A 97 19.02 -15.97 16.11
CA ILE A 97 18.88 -14.51 16.15
C ILE A 97 19.47 -13.87 14.89
N GLU A 98 20.63 -14.35 14.43
CA GLU A 98 21.27 -13.86 13.21
C GLU A 98 20.40 -14.14 11.97
N ALA A 99 19.81 -15.34 11.89
CA ALA A 99 18.86 -15.67 10.82
C ALA A 99 17.63 -14.75 10.84
N VAL A 100 17.04 -14.49 12.00
CA VAL A 100 15.90 -13.57 12.15
C VAL A 100 16.29 -12.13 11.78
N ALA A 101 17.48 -11.67 12.18
CA ALA A 101 17.96 -10.34 11.84
C ALA A 101 18.19 -10.14 10.34
N LEU A 102 18.63 -11.19 9.64
CA LEU A 102 18.75 -11.18 8.18
C LEU A 102 17.38 -11.11 7.50
N ALA A 103 16.41 -11.93 7.93
CA ALA A 103 15.06 -11.88 7.40
C ALA A 103 14.41 -10.50 7.60
N LEU A 104 14.52 -9.93 8.81
CA LEU A 104 13.99 -8.59 9.09
C LEU A 104 14.65 -7.51 8.23
N ARG A 105 15.95 -7.63 7.95
CA ARG A 105 16.64 -6.69 7.04
C ARG A 105 16.09 -6.76 5.62
N ASP A 106 15.80 -7.96 5.13
CA ASP A 106 15.22 -8.16 3.80
C ASP A 106 13.78 -7.63 3.73
N ASP A 107 12.95 -7.89 4.74
CA ASP A 107 11.59 -7.35 4.85
C ASP A 107 11.61 -5.81 4.89
N MET A 108 12.52 -5.22 5.66
CA MET A 108 12.66 -3.77 5.73
C MET A 108 13.13 -3.16 4.40
N ARG A 109 13.94 -3.86 3.61
CA ARG A 109 14.32 -3.43 2.27
C ARG A 109 13.10 -3.45 1.34
N GLN A 110 12.34 -4.55 1.32
CA GLN A 110 11.13 -4.66 0.50
C GLN A 110 10.09 -3.60 0.86
N ALA A 111 9.89 -3.34 2.15
CA ALA A 111 8.97 -2.30 2.61
C ALA A 111 9.37 -0.90 2.12
N ARG A 112 10.67 -0.59 2.06
CA ARG A 112 11.18 0.67 1.51
C ARG A 112 10.94 0.79 0.00
N GLU A 113 11.19 -0.29 -0.75
CA GLU A 113 10.94 -0.31 -2.19
C GLU A 113 9.45 -0.09 -2.51
N GLN A 114 8.56 -0.74 -1.77
CA GLN A 114 7.11 -0.54 -1.90
C GLN A 114 6.69 0.89 -1.54
N LEU A 115 7.31 1.47 -0.51
CA LEU A 115 7.05 2.86 -0.11
C LEU A 115 7.46 3.83 -1.22
N GLU A 116 8.66 3.68 -1.79
CA GLU A 116 9.13 4.51 -2.91
C GLU A 116 8.22 4.40 -4.14
N GLU A 117 7.73 3.19 -4.46
CA GLU A 117 6.77 3.00 -5.55
C GLU A 117 5.42 3.67 -5.26
N SER A 118 4.94 3.60 -4.02
CA SER A 118 3.71 4.27 -3.61
C SER A 118 3.85 5.79 -3.65
N GLU A 119 4.99 6.33 -3.23
CA GLU A 119 5.29 7.76 -3.29
C GLU A 119 5.29 8.26 -4.74
N LYS A 120 5.94 7.54 -5.66
CA LYS A 120 5.91 7.88 -7.10
C LYS A 120 4.49 7.93 -7.65
N ARG A 121 3.65 6.93 -7.30
CA ARG A 121 2.24 6.90 -7.71
C ARG A 121 1.44 8.07 -7.14
N ASN A 122 1.69 8.47 -5.89
CA ASN A 122 1.04 9.64 -5.30
C ASN A 122 1.41 10.93 -6.02
N VAL A 123 2.70 11.16 -6.33
CA VAL A 123 3.12 12.34 -7.11
C VAL A 123 2.44 12.39 -8.48
N GLU A 124 2.32 11.24 -9.16
CA GLU A 124 1.62 11.17 -10.45
C GLU A 124 0.14 11.52 -10.31
N LEU A 125 -0.54 10.99 -9.28
CA LEU A 125 -1.94 11.29 -9.00
C LEU A 125 -2.17 12.76 -8.63
N GLU A 126 -1.28 13.35 -7.84
CA GLU A 126 -1.33 14.77 -7.48
C GLU A 126 -1.22 15.67 -8.73
N SER A 127 -0.30 15.34 -9.64
CA SER A 127 -0.17 16.04 -10.92
C SER A 127 -1.45 15.94 -11.77
N LYS A 128 -2.02 14.73 -11.90
CA LYS A 128 -3.30 14.51 -12.62
C LYS A 128 -4.45 15.27 -11.99
N ASN A 129 -4.55 15.29 -10.66
CA ASN A 129 -5.56 16.06 -9.94
C ASN A 129 -5.41 17.57 -10.16
N GLY A 130 -4.17 18.07 -10.18
CA GLY A 130 -3.88 19.46 -10.54
C GLY A 130 -4.38 19.80 -11.95
N TYR A 131 -4.09 18.96 -12.94
CA TYR A 131 -4.56 19.14 -14.31
C TYR A 131 -6.08 19.14 -14.43
N LEU A 132 -6.76 18.18 -13.77
CA LEU A 132 -8.22 18.12 -13.74
C LEU A 132 -8.85 19.36 -13.12
N ARG A 133 -8.23 19.93 -12.08
CA ARG A 133 -8.69 21.18 -11.46
C ARG A 133 -8.60 22.36 -12.42
N THR A 134 -7.54 22.44 -13.23
CA THR A 134 -7.41 23.47 -14.27
C THR A 134 -8.49 23.32 -15.33
N ILE A 135 -8.71 22.10 -15.85
CA ILE A 135 -9.79 21.84 -16.82
C ILE A 135 -11.14 22.24 -16.24
N ALA A 136 -11.43 21.86 -15.00
CA ALA A 136 -12.69 22.19 -14.36
C ALA A 136 -12.90 23.71 -14.26
N HIS A 137 -11.83 24.46 -13.96
CA HIS A 137 -11.87 25.92 -13.93
C HIS A 137 -12.15 26.52 -15.31
N GLU A 138 -11.43 26.07 -16.34
CA GLU A 138 -11.63 26.52 -17.73
C GLU A 138 -13.05 26.22 -18.25
N GLN A 139 -13.57 25.02 -17.95
CA GLN A 139 -14.94 24.65 -18.31
C GLN A 139 -15.97 25.53 -17.61
N ASN A 140 -15.74 25.89 -16.34
CA ASN A 140 -16.62 26.81 -15.62
C ASN A 140 -16.60 28.22 -16.23
N GLU A 141 -15.43 28.74 -16.61
CA GLU A 141 -15.32 30.03 -17.31
C GLU A 141 -16.04 30.02 -18.67
N LEU A 142 -15.87 28.95 -19.45
CA LEU A 142 -16.55 28.77 -20.72
C LEU A 142 -18.07 28.72 -20.54
N ALA A 143 -18.56 27.99 -19.54
CA ALA A 143 -19.98 27.90 -19.24
C ALA A 143 -20.59 29.25 -18.83
N ILE A 144 -19.87 30.03 -18.01
CA ILE A 144 -20.27 31.40 -17.64
C ILE A 144 -20.36 32.28 -18.90
N ARG A 145 -19.33 32.24 -19.76
CA ARG A 145 -19.29 33.04 -20.99
C ARG A 145 -20.46 32.69 -21.93
N ALA A 146 -20.68 31.40 -22.18
CA ALA A 146 -21.79 30.95 -23.01
C ALA A 146 -23.16 31.38 -22.45
N SER A 147 -23.32 31.37 -21.13
CA SER A 147 -24.56 31.83 -20.48
C SER A 147 -24.76 33.33 -20.64
N LEU A 148 -23.70 34.13 -20.52
CA LEU A 148 -23.75 35.58 -20.74
C LEU A 148 -24.12 35.91 -22.20
N ASP A 149 -23.51 35.22 -23.16
CA ASP A 149 -23.79 35.40 -24.58
C ASP A 149 -25.26 35.05 -24.90
N SER A 150 -25.77 33.95 -24.35
CA SER A 150 -27.17 33.55 -24.49
C SER A 150 -28.14 34.58 -23.88
N ASN A 151 -27.82 35.12 -22.70
CA ASN A 151 -28.62 36.16 -22.06
C ASN A 151 -28.61 37.46 -22.89
N ASN A 152 -27.46 37.86 -23.42
CA ASN A 152 -27.36 39.04 -24.26
C ASN A 152 -28.18 38.88 -25.55
N ALA A 153 -28.08 37.74 -26.22
CA ALA A 153 -28.90 37.41 -27.39
C ALA A 153 -30.40 37.47 -27.06
N THR A 154 -30.81 36.97 -25.89
CA THR A 154 -32.20 37.02 -25.42
C THR A 154 -32.68 38.46 -25.23
N VAL A 155 -31.85 39.32 -24.63
CA VAL A 155 -32.16 40.75 -24.44
C VAL A 155 -32.27 41.47 -25.78
N GLU A 156 -31.34 41.23 -26.70
CA GLU A 156 -31.38 41.80 -28.05
C GLU A 156 -32.63 41.35 -28.82
N MET A 157 -32.99 40.07 -28.74
CA MET A 157 -34.21 39.54 -29.33
C MET A 157 -35.45 40.25 -28.77
N GLY A 158 -35.50 40.48 -27.45
CA GLY A 158 -36.56 41.26 -26.82
C GLY A 158 -36.65 42.69 -27.35
N ARG A 159 -35.51 43.36 -27.57
CA ARG A 159 -35.47 44.71 -28.18
C ARG A 159 -35.97 44.70 -29.63
N LEU A 160 -35.55 43.71 -30.42
CA LEU A 160 -35.98 43.55 -31.81
C LEU A 160 -37.48 43.26 -31.90
N HIS A 161 -38.00 42.35 -31.06
CA HIS A 161 -39.44 42.09 -30.98
C HIS A 161 -40.24 43.35 -30.65
N LYS A 162 -39.78 44.14 -29.67
CA LYS A 162 -40.42 45.42 -29.35
C LYS A 162 -40.40 46.38 -30.55
N ARG A 163 -39.28 46.46 -31.26
CA ARG A 163 -39.15 47.32 -32.44
C ARG A 163 -40.06 46.88 -33.59
N ILE A 164 -40.17 45.57 -33.83
CA ILE A 164 -41.10 45.00 -34.81
C ILE A 164 -42.52 45.38 -34.43
N ALA A 165 -42.94 45.17 -33.18
CA ALA A 165 -44.27 45.55 -32.72
C ALA A 165 -44.54 47.06 -32.85
N GLU A 166 -43.56 47.92 -32.55
CA GLU A 166 -43.66 49.37 -32.77
C GLU A 166 -43.85 49.72 -34.26
N LEU A 167 -43.15 49.03 -35.16
CA LEU A 167 -43.26 49.24 -36.60
C LEU A 167 -44.60 48.73 -37.16
N GLU A 168 -45.04 47.55 -36.72
CA GLU A 168 -46.34 46.95 -37.07
C GLU A 168 -47.54 47.73 -36.54
N ALA A 169 -47.34 48.55 -35.49
CA ALA A 169 -48.35 49.46 -34.96
C ALA A 169 -48.42 50.81 -35.71
N ARG A 170 -47.44 51.14 -36.58
CA ARG A 170 -47.47 52.40 -37.33
C ARG A 170 -48.54 52.35 -38.40
N GLU A 171 -49.23 53.48 -38.55
CA GLU A 171 -50.26 53.67 -39.55
C GLU A 171 -49.88 54.85 -40.45
N VAL A 172 -50.08 54.67 -41.75
CA VAL A 172 -49.93 55.75 -42.74
C VAL A 172 -51.12 56.69 -42.59
N ASN A 173 -50.85 57.99 -42.53
CA ASN A 173 -51.88 59.00 -42.52
C ASN A 173 -52.19 59.41 -43.96
N LEU A 174 -53.29 58.92 -44.51
CA LEU A 174 -53.79 59.27 -45.83
C LEU A 174 -55.26 59.67 -45.70
N SER A 175 -55.54 60.97 -45.80
CA SER A 175 -56.87 61.53 -45.58
C SER A 175 -57.86 61.06 -46.65
N LYS A 176 -58.99 60.49 -46.24
CA LYS A 176 -60.12 60.23 -47.13
C LYS A 176 -61.05 61.44 -47.14
N LEU A 177 -61.15 62.09 -48.30
CA LEU A 177 -62.03 63.23 -48.52
C LEU A 177 -63.17 62.82 -49.43
N SER A 178 -64.36 63.36 -49.16
CA SER A 178 -65.51 63.23 -50.04
C SER A 178 -65.31 64.03 -51.32
N VAL A 179 -66.00 63.62 -52.39
CA VAL A 179 -66.01 64.34 -53.66
C VAL A 179 -66.37 65.81 -53.46
N GLY A 180 -67.33 66.11 -52.57
CA GLY A 180 -67.74 67.48 -52.27
C GLY A 180 -66.64 68.33 -51.63
N GLU A 181 -65.88 67.76 -50.70
CA GLU A 181 -64.72 68.43 -50.08
C GLU A 181 -63.60 68.68 -51.09
N VAL A 182 -63.31 67.69 -51.95
CA VAL A 182 -62.30 67.84 -53.00
C VAL A 182 -62.73 68.90 -54.02
N MET A 183 -64.00 68.91 -54.43
CA MET A 183 -64.56 69.96 -55.30
C MET A 183 -64.40 71.37 -54.70
N HIS A 184 -64.61 71.52 -53.40
CA HIS A 184 -64.42 72.83 -52.74
C HIS A 184 -62.96 73.30 -52.78
N MET A 185 -62.00 72.37 -52.72
CA MET A 185 -60.57 72.70 -52.77
C MET A 185 -60.04 72.87 -54.21
N SER A 186 -60.65 72.21 -55.19
CA SER A 186 -60.13 72.12 -56.56
C SER A 186 -60.83 73.01 -57.58
N GLY A 187 -61.64 73.99 -57.13
CA GLY A 187 -62.36 74.90 -58.02
C GLY A 187 -63.62 74.29 -58.67
N PHE A 188 -64.32 73.41 -57.96
CA PHE A 188 -65.64 72.84 -58.28
C PHE A 188 -65.74 71.94 -59.53
N SER A 189 -64.61 71.43 -60.05
CA SER A 189 -64.62 70.40 -61.10
C SER A 189 -65.02 69.04 -60.53
N ARG A 190 -66.17 68.52 -60.97
CA ARG A 190 -66.70 67.20 -60.57
C ARG A 190 -65.82 66.05 -61.08
N ASP A 191 -65.48 66.06 -62.37
CA ASP A 191 -64.70 64.99 -63.00
C ASP A 191 -63.30 64.86 -62.38
N TYR A 192 -62.68 65.99 -62.03
CA TYR A 192 -61.39 66.00 -61.31
C TYR A 192 -61.53 65.40 -59.91
N ALA A 193 -62.57 65.81 -59.16
CA ALA A 193 -62.79 65.35 -57.80
C ALA A 193 -63.10 63.85 -57.73
N ASP A 194 -63.93 63.34 -58.65
CA ASP A 194 -64.22 61.90 -58.76
C ASP A 194 -62.94 61.10 -59.12
N GLY A 195 -62.12 61.60 -60.04
CA GLY A 195 -60.83 60.98 -60.38
C GLY A 195 -59.81 60.98 -59.24
N TRP A 196 -59.73 62.07 -58.47
CA TRP A 196 -58.88 62.14 -57.27
C TRP A 196 -59.33 61.15 -56.20
N CYS A 197 -60.64 61.10 -55.90
CA CYS A 197 -61.19 60.16 -54.91
C CYS A 197 -60.94 58.70 -55.32
N ALA A 198 -61.16 58.35 -56.59
CA ALA A 198 -60.89 57.01 -57.11
C ALA A 198 -59.39 56.64 -57.03
N GLY A 199 -58.49 57.58 -57.35
CA GLY A 199 -57.05 57.39 -57.22
C GLY A 199 -56.61 57.21 -55.76
N ASN A 200 -57.21 57.98 -54.84
CA ASN A 200 -56.94 57.89 -53.41
C ASN A 200 -57.44 56.57 -52.81
N ASP A 201 -58.63 56.12 -53.20
CA ASP A 201 -59.16 54.80 -52.79
C ASP A 201 -58.30 53.64 -53.31
N ASN A 202 -57.81 53.74 -54.55
CA ASN A 202 -56.86 52.76 -55.10
C ASN A 202 -55.54 52.77 -54.33
N ALA A 203 -55.00 53.94 -54.00
CA ALA A 203 -53.78 54.05 -53.19
C ALA A 203 -53.95 53.42 -51.80
N ILE A 204 -55.09 53.67 -51.12
CA ILE A 204 -55.42 53.05 -49.83
C ILE A 204 -55.50 51.51 -49.98
N HIS A 205 -56.13 51.01 -51.04
CA HIS A 205 -56.24 49.58 -51.32
C HIS A 205 -54.87 48.93 -51.49
N GLU A 206 -53.99 49.52 -52.31
CA GLU A 206 -52.64 49.01 -52.55
C GLU A 206 -51.78 49.01 -51.27
N ILE A 207 -51.85 50.09 -50.47
CA ILE A 207 -51.12 50.19 -49.20
C ILE A 207 -51.59 49.09 -48.22
N ARG A 208 -52.90 48.85 -48.12
CA ARG A 208 -53.45 47.78 -47.27
C ARG A 208 -53.09 46.39 -47.79
N THR A 209 -53.10 46.20 -49.11
CA THR A 209 -52.71 44.93 -49.75
C THR A 209 -51.23 44.59 -49.49
N ALA A 210 -50.37 45.61 -49.39
CA ALA A 210 -48.98 45.45 -48.94
C ALA A 210 -48.82 45.16 -47.43
N GLY A 211 -49.92 45.03 -46.68
CA GLY A 211 -49.91 44.74 -45.24
C GLY A 211 -49.65 45.97 -44.36
N ILE A 212 -49.70 47.18 -44.92
CA ILE A 212 -49.45 48.43 -44.19
C ILE A 212 -50.79 49.01 -43.70
N LYS A 213 -50.85 49.36 -42.41
CA LYS A 213 -52.04 49.97 -41.82
C LYS A 213 -52.18 51.42 -42.29
N VAL A 214 -53.42 51.85 -42.55
CA VAL A 214 -53.76 53.24 -42.90
C VAL A 214 -54.79 53.72 -41.89
N LYS A 215 -54.60 54.92 -41.34
CA LYS A 215 -55.53 55.53 -40.39
C LYS A 215 -56.93 55.60 -41.00
N GLU A 216 -57.93 55.17 -40.24
CA GLU A 216 -59.32 55.43 -40.61
C GLU A 216 -59.59 56.93 -40.47
N SER A 217 -60.09 57.55 -41.55
CA SER A 217 -60.44 58.98 -41.60
C SER A 217 -61.87 59.20 -41.16
#